data_AF-A0A645FMT8-F1
#
_entry.id   AF-A0A645FMT8-F1
#
_cell.length_a   1.000
_cell.length_b   1.000
_cell.length_c   1.000
_cell.angle_alpha   90.00
_cell.angle_beta   90.00
_cell.angle_gamma   90.00
#
_symmetry.space_group_name_H-M   'P 1'
#
loop_
_entity.id
_entity.type
_entity.pdbx_description
1 polymer ?
#
loop_
_entity_poly.entity_id
_entity_poly.type
_entity_poly.pdbx_seq_one_letter_code
_entity_poly.pdbx_strand_id
1 'polypeptide(L)' 'MLEKGSAKAILITSDKEMTFEMKMTKAGNFEGAIPASATKNLTEGTYTVVVVAEVQNGSPAAGSQLVIIY' A
#
# COMPACT_ATOMS: atom_id res chain seq x y z
N MET A 1 -0.81 -21.62 13.82
CA MET A 1 0.10 -20.56 13.32
C MET A 1 -0.71 -19.70 12.38
N LEU A 2 -0.66 -18.38 12.49
CA LEU A 2 -1.13 -17.51 11.41
C LEU A 2 -0.25 -17.80 10.18
N GLU A 3 -0.85 -17.88 8.99
CA GLU A 3 -0.09 -18.01 7.75
C GLU A 3 0.89 -16.84 7.63
N LYS A 4 2.11 -17.11 7.11
CA LYS A 4 3.06 -16.04 6.83
C LYS A 4 2.58 -15.28 5.59
N GLY A 5 2.54 -13.96 5.67
CA GLY A 5 2.23 -13.10 4.53
C GLY A 5 2.89 -11.74 4.67
N SER A 6 3.07 -11.08 3.54
CA SER A 6 3.59 -9.72 3.43
C SER A 6 2.73 -8.91 2.47
N ALA A 7 2.61 -7.62 2.73
CA ALA A 7 1.98 -6.70 1.80
C ALA A 7 2.67 -5.35 1.84
N LYS A 8 2.58 -4.64 0.71
CA LYS A 8 3.11 -3.28 0.55
C LYS A 8 2.11 -2.41 -0.20
N ALA A 9 1.98 -1.16 0.25
CA ALA A 9 1.31 -0.10 -0.49
C ALA A 9 2.35 0.75 -1.21
N ILE A 10 2.10 1.09 -2.46
CA ILE A 10 2.99 1.85 -3.34
C ILE A 10 2.22 3.09 -3.79
N LEU A 11 2.59 4.26 -3.27
CA LEU A 11 2.07 5.55 -3.72
C LEU A 11 2.90 6.02 -4.92
N ILE A 12 2.25 6.12 -6.08
CA ILE A 12 2.86 6.54 -7.34
C ILE A 12 2.63 8.05 -7.52
N THR A 13 3.71 8.81 -7.64
CA THR A 13 3.69 10.24 -7.99
C THR A 13 4.32 10.47 -9.37
N SER A 14 4.29 11.71 -9.88
CA SER A 14 4.96 12.06 -11.13
C SER A 14 6.48 11.84 -11.10
N ASP A 15 7.06 11.96 -9.90
CA ASP A 15 8.52 12.07 -9.74
C ASP A 15 9.13 10.81 -9.11
N LYS A 16 8.33 10.01 -8.38
CA LYS A 16 8.81 8.84 -7.65
C LYS A 16 7.70 7.90 -7.20
N GLU A 17 8.11 6.72 -6.75
CA GLU A 17 7.29 5.78 -6.00
C GLU A 17 7.69 5.79 -4.52
N MET A 18 6.71 5.73 -3.62
CA MET A 18 6.93 5.57 -2.18
C MET A 18 6.28 4.27 -1.70
N THR A 19 7.08 3.40 -1.08
CA THR A 19 6.61 2.09 -0.59
C THR A 19 6.40 2.11 0.92
N PHE A 20 5.29 1.54 1.37
CA PHE A 20 4.92 1.41 2.77
C PHE A 20 4.61 -0.04 3.08
N GLU A 21 5.31 -0.62 4.06
CA GLU A 21 5.01 -1.96 4.54
C GLU A 21 3.65 -2.00 5.24
N MET A 22 2.91 -3.07 5.01
CA MET A 22 1.63 -3.33 5.66
C MET A 22 1.76 -4.51 6.61
N LYS A 23 1.07 -4.43 7.74
CA LYS A 23 1.05 -5.47 8.75
C LYS A 23 -0.11 -6.42 8.50
N MET A 24 0.18 -7.72 8.52
CA MET A 24 -0.85 -8.75 8.50
C MET A 24 -1.62 -8.74 9.84
N THR A 25 -2.93 -8.49 9.81
CA THR A 25 -3.77 -8.45 11.03
C THR A 25 -4.56 -9.74 11.24
N LYS A 26 -4.88 -10.43 10.15
CA LYS A 26 -5.46 -11.80 10.11
C LYS A 26 -4.92 -12.53 8.88
N ALA A 27 -5.06 -13.86 8.82
CA ALA A 27 -4.72 -14.62 7.61
C ALA A 27 -5.40 -14.00 6.37
N GLY A 28 -4.61 -13.63 5.35
CA GLY A 28 -5.07 -12.93 4.14
C GLY A 28 -5.41 -11.44 4.27
N ASN A 29 -5.44 -10.86 5.49
CA ASN A 29 -5.81 -9.46 5.70
C ASN A 29 -4.61 -8.62 6.15
N PHE A 30 -4.42 -7.50 5.47
CA PHE A 30 -3.30 -6.58 5.69
C PHE A 30 -3.82 -5.17 5.94
N GLU A 31 -3.22 -4.50 6.93
CA GLU A 31 -3.52 -3.13 7.28
C GLU A 31 -2.22 -2.32 7.33
N GLY A 32 -2.27 -1.10 6.82
CA GLY A 32 -1.15 -0.18 6.81
C GLY A 32 -1.65 1.25 6.64
N ALA A 33 -0.80 2.21 6.99
CA ALA A 33 -1.09 3.62 6.87
C ALA A 33 0.00 4.31 6.07
N ILE A 34 -0.40 5.19 5.15
CA ILE A 34 0.50 6.14 4.52
C ILE A 34 0.63 7.31 5.50
N PRO A 35 1.82 7.59 6.07
CA PRO A 35 1.99 8.68 7.00
C PRO A 35 1.78 10.02 6.29
N ALA A 36 1.14 10.98 6.96
CA ALA A 36 0.92 12.32 6.41
C ALA A 36 2.23 13.03 5.99
N SER A 37 3.36 12.67 6.60
CA SER A 37 4.69 13.17 6.21
C SER A 37 5.12 12.75 4.80
N ALA A 38 4.56 11.67 4.25
CA ALA A 38 4.81 11.23 2.88
C ALA A 38 4.01 12.03 1.85
N THR A 39 2.86 12.60 2.25
CA THR A 39 1.96 13.34 1.36
C THR A 39 2.06 14.86 1.53
N LYS A 40 2.60 15.37 2.65
CA LYS A 40 2.63 16.81 3.00
C LYS A 40 3.26 17.75 1.96
N ASN A 41 4.16 17.24 1.11
CA ASN A 41 4.89 18.04 0.13
C ASN A 41 4.48 17.69 -1.30
N LEU A 42 3.45 16.84 -1.47
CA LEU A 42 2.91 16.55 -2.78
C LEU A 42 2.01 17.70 -3.21
N THR A 43 2.07 18.03 -4.48
CA THR A 43 1.14 18.98 -5.09
C THR A 43 -0.30 18.46 -4.95
N GLU A 44 -1.26 19.36 -4.80
CA GLU A 44 -2.67 18.99 -4.87
C GLU A 44 -2.97 18.24 -6.17
N GLY A 45 -3.76 17.18 -6.09
CA GLY A 45 -4.01 16.32 -7.23
C GLY A 45 -4.48 14.90 -6.87
N THR A 46 -4.65 14.10 -7.92
CA THR A 46 -5.03 12.68 -7.80
C THR A 46 -3.81 11.80 -8.02
N TYR A 47 -3.56 10.91 -7.06
CA TYR A 47 -2.47 9.95 -7.07
C TYR A 47 -3.02 8.52 -7.05
N THR A 48 -2.21 7.57 -7.50
CA THR A 48 -2.57 6.15 -7.45
C THR A 48 -1.80 5.46 -6.32
N VAL A 49 -2.51 4.69 -5.51
CA VAL A 49 -1.92 3.73 -4.58
C VAL A 49 -2.16 2.34 -5.11
N VAL A 50 -1.09 1.56 -5.29
CA VAL A 50 -1.16 0.13 -5.63
C VAL A 50 -0.80 -0.67 -4.38
N VAL A 51 -1.62 -1.64 -4.03
CA VAL A 51 -1.33 -2.59 -2.96
C VAL A 51 -0.99 -3.94 -3.58
N VAL A 52 0.11 -4.52 -3.15
CA VAL A 52 0.52 -5.88 -3.54
C VAL A 52 0.66 -6.71 -2.26
N ALA A 53 0.03 -7.87 -2.24
CA ALA A 53 0.01 -8.78 -1.10
C ALA A 53 0.35 -10.21 -1.52
N GLU A 54 1.09 -10.89 -0.66
CA GLU A 54 1.50 -12.29 -0.81
C GLU A 54 1.21 -13.03 0.50
N VAL A 55 0.70 -14.26 0.38
CA VAL A 55 0.54 -15.18 1.50
C VAL A 55 1.20 -16.51 1.13
N GLN A 56 1.79 -17.18 2.11
CA GLN A 56 2.43 -18.48 1.91
C GLN A 56 1.41 -19.48 1.34
N ASN A 57 1.76 -20.12 0.23
CA ASN A 57 0.89 -21.07 -0.50
C ASN A 57 -0.38 -20.46 -1.13
N GLY A 58 -0.53 -19.14 -1.17
CA GLY A 58 -1.58 -18.47 -1.92
C GLY A 58 -1.06 -17.78 -3.18
N SER A 59 -1.97 -17.44 -4.09
CA SER A 59 -1.65 -16.60 -5.24
C SER A 59 -1.43 -15.14 -4.78
N PRO A 60 -0.42 -14.43 -5.32
CA PRO A 60 -0.28 -13.00 -5.11
C PRO A 60 -1.55 -12.25 -5.54
N ALA A 61 -1.91 -11.21 -4.79
CA ALA A 61 -3.02 -10.33 -5.10
C ALA A 61 -2.52 -8.90 -5.24
N ALA A 62 -3.10 -8.17 -6.18
CA ALA A 62 -2.86 -6.75 -6.35
C ALA A 62 -4.18 -5.99 -6.52
N GLY A 63 -4.22 -4.77 -5.99
CA GLY A 63 -5.34 -3.85 -6.14
C GLY A 63 -4.82 -2.42 -6.22
N SER A 64 -5.64 -1.50 -6.71
CA SER A 64 -5.30 -0.08 -6.74
C SER A 64 -6.46 0.80 -6.31
N GLN A 65 -6.12 1.97 -5.78
CA GLN A 65 -7.08 2.99 -5.37
C GLN A 65 -6.53 4.38 -5.63
N LEU A 66 -7.43 5.32 -5.93
CA LEU A 66 -7.08 6.74 -6.06
C LEU A 66 -7.04 7.41 -4.70
N VAL A 67 -6.03 8.26 -4.49
CA VAL A 67 -5.92 9.16 -3.34
C VAL A 67 -5.94 10.58 -3.85
N ILE A 68 -6.79 11.41 -3.25
CA ILE A 68 -6.93 12.83 -3.60
C ILE A 68 -6.25 13.65 -2.50
N ILE A 69 -5.32 14.51 -2.90
CA ILE A 69 -4.67 15.50 -2.04
C ILE A 69 -5.23 16.87 -2.41
N TYR A 70 -5.64 17.61 -1.37
CA TYR A 70 -6.22 18.96 -1.40
C TYR A 70 -5.53 19.85 -0.37
#